data_AF-A0A8X6N841-F1
#
_entry.id   AF-A0A8X6N841-F1
#
_cell.length_a   1.000
_cell.length_b   1.000
_cell.length_c   1.000
_cell.angle_alpha   90.00
_cell.angle_beta   90.00
_cell.angle_gamma   90.00
#
_symmetry.space_group_name_H-M   'P 1'
#
loop_
_entity.id
_entity.type
_entity.pdbx_description
1 polymer ?
#
loop_
_entity_poly.entity_id
_entity_poly.type
_entity_poly.pdbx_seq_one_letter_code
_entity_poly.pdbx_strand_id
1 'polypeptide(L)'
;MYKVFKDKVLIFQETTLAMTLPHGQQTTGEALTTQVMVEIEGKSVLSKFVILPKAKRNRTLLGTDFLSSTDLVLDVKNTCWYFWDNPTRKYPFDEEWDISSIAKKMPSSTC
;
A
#
# COMPACT_ATOMS: atom_id res chain seq x y z
N MET A 1 -0.66 -4.42 6.02
CA MET A 1 -0.23 -3.08 6.47
C MET A 1 -0.81 -2.65 7.81
N TYR A 2 -2.14 -2.67 8.03
CA TYR A 2 -2.71 -2.14 9.29
C TYR A 2 -2.12 -2.71 10.59
N LYS A 3 -1.86 -4.03 10.67
CA LYS A 3 -1.19 -4.64 11.82
C LYS A 3 0.21 -4.06 12.05
N VAL A 4 1.03 -4.02 10.99
CA VAL A 4 2.38 -3.39 11.00
C VAL A 4 2.32 -1.94 11.48
N PHE A 5 1.29 -1.19 11.07
CA PHE A 5 1.13 0.20 11.51
C PHE A 5 0.79 0.32 12.99
N LYS A 6 -0.02 -0.59 13.53
CA LYS A 6 -0.28 -0.66 14.98
C LYS A 6 1.00 -1.01 15.74
N ASP A 7 1.77 -1.98 15.27
CA ASP A 7 2.99 -2.44 15.94
C ASP A 7 4.06 -1.33 15.96
N LYS A 8 4.07 -0.45 14.95
CA LYS A 8 4.93 0.74 14.88
C LYS A 8 4.35 1.97 15.61
N VAL A 9 3.23 1.83 16.32
CA VAL A 9 2.58 2.89 17.11
C VAL A 9 2.31 4.16 16.27
N LEU A 10 1.89 3.97 15.02
CA LEU A 10 1.47 5.10 14.18
C LEU A 10 0.20 5.75 14.73
N ILE A 11 0.14 7.08 14.64
CA ILE A 11 -1.05 7.84 15.00
C ILE A 11 -2.05 7.76 13.84
N PHE A 12 -3.31 7.48 14.19
CA PHE A 12 -4.42 7.41 13.26
C PHE A 12 -5.41 8.53 13.55
N GLN A 13 -5.98 9.08 12.48
CA GLN A 13 -7.10 10.02 12.54
C GLN A 13 -8.38 9.28 12.20
N GLU A 14 -9.39 9.39 13.04
CA GLU A 14 -10.73 8.88 12.75
C GLU A 14 -11.42 9.78 11.73
N THR A 15 -12.05 9.18 10.73
CA THR A 15 -12.81 9.90 9.71
C THR A 15 -13.98 9.05 9.23
N THR A 16 -15.01 9.71 8.72
CA THR A 16 -16.09 9.05 7.97
C THR A 16 -15.83 9.24 6.49
N LEU A 17 -15.85 8.14 5.71
CA LEU A 17 -15.67 8.19 4.26
C LEU A 17 -16.95 7.74 3.57
N ALA A 18 -17.36 8.50 2.55
CA ALA A 18 -18.30 8.02 1.55
C ALA A 18 -17.52 7.15 0.55
N MET A 19 -18.03 5.95 0.30
CA MET A 19 -17.43 4.98 -0.59
C MET A 19 -18.46 4.45 -1.56
N THR A 20 -18.09 4.35 -2.83
CA THR A 20 -18.89 3.66 -3.84
C THR A 20 -18.39 2.23 -3.95
N LEU A 21 -19.26 1.27 -3.64
CA LEU A 21 -18.96 -0.15 -3.83
C LEU A 21 -18.93 -0.49 -5.32
N PRO A 22 -18.30 -1.61 -5.72
CA PRO A 22 -18.24 -2.02 -7.13
C PRO A 22 -19.60 -2.15 -7.82
N HIS A 23 -20.68 -2.29 -7.05
CA HIS A 23 -22.06 -2.41 -7.55
C HIS A 23 -22.77 -1.05 -7.67
N GLY A 24 -22.03 0.07 -7.57
CA GLY A 24 -22.54 1.44 -7.68
C GLY A 24 -23.22 1.96 -6.41
N GLN A 25 -23.49 1.11 -5.42
CA GLN A 25 -24.08 1.54 -4.15
C GLN A 25 -23.09 2.39 -3.36
N GLN A 26 -23.53 3.58 -2.96
CA GLN A 26 -22.78 4.42 -2.03
C GLN A 26 -23.07 4.00 -0.59
N THR A 27 -22.03 3.95 0.21
CA THR A 27 -22.12 3.71 1.65
C THR A 27 -21.19 4.68 2.38
N THR A 28 -21.54 5.02 3.61
CA THR A 28 -20.63 5.72 4.52
C THR A 28 -20.06 4.73 5.52
N GLY A 29 -18.75 4.81 5.74
CA GLY A 29 -18.05 3.94 6.68
C GLY A 29 -17.07 4.72 7.54
N GLU A 30 -16.94 4.30 8.79
CA GLU A 30 -15.83 4.71 9.64
C GLU A 30 -14.52 4.17 9.07
N ALA A 31 -13.54 5.06 8.97
CA ALA A 31 -12.21 4.77 8.51
C ALA A 31 -11.18 5.43 9.42
N LEU A 32 -9.97 4.88 9.39
CA LEU A 32 -8.79 5.49 9.99
C LEU A 32 -7.88 5.96 8.87
N THR A 33 -7.34 7.17 9.00
CA THR A 33 -6.33 7.68 8.08
C THR A 33 -5.01 7.94 8.77
N THR A 34 -3.92 7.69 8.06
CA THR A 34 -2.57 8.04 8.51
C THR A 34 -1.72 8.38 7.31
N GLN A 35 -0.61 9.09 7.52
CA GLN A 35 0.38 9.37 6.49
C GLN A 35 1.68 8.66 6.84
N VAL A 36 2.26 7.97 5.87
CA VAL A 36 3.48 7.19 6.06
C VAL A 36 4.41 7.48 4.89
N MET A 37 5.69 7.72 5.18
CA MET A 37 6.73 7.73 4.15
C MET A 37 6.95 6.30 3.69
N VAL A 38 6.61 6.02 2.43
CA VAL A 38 6.84 4.75 1.77
C VAL A 38 8.10 4.87 0.93
N GLU A 39 9.04 3.95 1.13
CA GLU A 39 10.25 3.86 0.32
C GLU A 39 10.07 2.76 -0.74
N ILE A 40 10.31 3.11 -2.01
CA ILE A 40 10.27 2.18 -3.14
C ILE A 40 11.52 2.41 -3.97
N GLU A 41 12.41 1.42 -3.98
CA GLU A 41 13.64 1.42 -4.81
C GLU A 41 14.43 2.74 -4.74
N GLY A 42 14.56 3.29 -3.52
CA GLY A 42 15.31 4.52 -3.23
C GLY A 42 14.51 5.83 -3.41
N LYS A 43 13.23 5.77 -3.81
CA LYS A 43 12.32 6.93 -3.80
C LYS A 43 11.46 6.90 -2.55
N SER A 44 11.39 8.01 -1.82
CA SER A 44 10.52 8.17 -0.66
C SER A 44 9.30 9.01 -1.01
N VAL A 45 8.11 8.47 -0.73
CA VAL A 45 6.83 9.08 -1.09
C VAL A 45 5.99 9.19 0.17
N LEU A 46 5.51 10.40 0.49
CA LEU A 46 4.54 10.58 1.57
C LEU A 46 3.17 10.09 1.10
N SER A 47 2.70 8.99 1.67
CA SER A 47 1.47 8.34 1.20
C SER A 47 0.41 8.33 2.29
N LYS A 48 -0.81 8.72 1.90
CA LYS A 48 -1.98 8.62 2.76
C LYS A 48 -2.52 7.19 2.69
N PHE A 49 -2.70 6.58 3.84
CA PHE A 49 -3.37 5.29 3.98
C PHE A 49 -4.78 5.50 4.52
N VAL A 50 -5.73 4.79 3.92
CA VAL A 50 -7.09 4.64 4.41
C VAL A 50 -7.26 3.21 4.91
N ILE A 51 -7.68 3.06 6.15
CA ILE A 51 -7.88 1.78 6.81
C ILE A 51 -9.36 1.64 7.12
N LEU A 52 -9.94 0.53 6.69
CA LEU A 52 -11.32 0.16 6.98
C LEU A 52 -11.32 -0.91 8.07
N PRO A 53 -11.38 -0.54 9.36
CA PRO A 53 -11.15 -1.48 10.47
C PRO A 53 -12.18 -2.61 10.51
N LYS A 54 -13.39 -2.37 9.98
CA LYS A 54 -14.51 -3.32 9.93
C LYS A 54 -14.50 -4.25 8.71
N ALA A 55 -13.56 -4.09 7.77
CA ALA A 55 -13.53 -4.92 6.56
C ALA A 55 -13.02 -6.34 6.87
N LYS A 56 -13.75 -7.37 6.41
CA LYS A 56 -13.46 -8.79 6.68
C LYS A 56 -12.18 -9.32 6.02
N ARG A 57 -11.72 -8.67 4.94
CA ARG A 57 -10.49 -9.00 4.21
C ARG A 57 -9.67 -7.71 4.00
N ASN A 58 -8.74 -7.44 4.92
CA ASN A 58 -7.88 -6.25 4.89
C ASN A 58 -6.65 -6.44 4.00
N ARG A 59 -6.86 -6.70 2.71
CA ARG A 59 -5.77 -6.55 1.72
C ARG A 59 -5.53 -5.07 1.50
N THR A 60 -4.26 -4.67 1.48
CA THR A 60 -3.89 -3.30 1.15
C THR A 60 -4.02 -3.13 -0.36
N LEU A 61 -4.77 -2.11 -0.78
CA LEU A 61 -4.97 -1.78 -2.18
C LEU A 61 -4.10 -0.57 -2.53
N LEU A 62 -3.62 -0.55 -3.77
CA LEU A 62 -2.91 0.59 -4.32
C LEU A 62 -3.94 1.52 -4.99
N GLY A 63 -4.04 2.74 -4.47
CA GLY A 63 -4.91 3.76 -5.04
C GLY A 63 -4.28 4.43 -6.26
N THR A 64 -5.12 5.04 -7.09
CA THR A 64 -4.65 5.84 -8.23
C THR A 64 -3.94 7.11 -7.78
N ASP A 65 -4.28 7.64 -6.61
CA ASP A 65 -3.62 8.76 -5.94
C ASP A 65 -2.15 8.46 -5.63
N PHE A 66 -1.88 7.24 -5.16
CA PHE A 66 -0.52 6.75 -4.97
C PHE A 66 0.23 6.65 -6.31
N LEU A 67 -0.39 6.03 -7.32
CA LEU A 67 0.24 5.88 -8.64
C LEU A 67 0.58 7.25 -9.26
N SER A 68 -0.32 8.23 -9.14
CA SER A 68 -0.08 9.59 -9.64
C SER A 68 1.01 10.35 -8.90
N SER A 69 1.35 9.98 -7.66
CA SER A 69 2.36 10.66 -6.85
C SER A 69 3.75 10.00 -6.92
N THR A 70 3.87 8.84 -7.53
CA THR A 70 5.09 8.01 -7.52
C THR A 70 5.77 7.87 -8.87
N ASP A 71 5.22 8.49 -9.92
CA ASP A 71 5.65 8.30 -11.31
C ASP A 71 5.75 6.82 -11.72
N LEU A 72 4.99 5.95 -11.04
CA LEU A 72 5.00 4.51 -11.29
C LEU A 72 4.17 4.18 -12.52
N VAL A 73 4.76 3.38 -13.40
CA VAL A 73 4.08 2.79 -14.54
C VAL A 73 3.93 1.29 -14.29
N LEU A 74 2.70 0.80 -14.35
CA LEU A 74 2.38 -0.62 -14.26
C LEU A 74 2.20 -1.18 -15.68
N ASP A 75 3.13 -2.02 -16.12
CA ASP A 75 3.08 -2.71 -17.41
C ASP A 75 2.60 -4.15 -17.22
N VAL A 76 1.28 -4.28 -17.19
CA VAL A 76 0.60 -5.57 -16.99
C VAL A 76 0.94 -6.59 -18.07
N LYS A 77 1.14 -6.13 -19.32
CA LYS A 77 1.44 -7.02 -20.44
C LYS A 77 2.79 -7.69 -20.28
N ASN A 78 3.79 -6.95 -19.80
CA ASN A 78 5.14 -7.45 -19.60
C ASN A 78 5.41 -7.85 -18.13
N THR A 79 4.35 -8.01 -17.33
CA THR A 79 4.40 -8.41 -15.91
C THR A 79 5.45 -7.65 -15.08
N CYS A 80 5.59 -6.35 -15.33
CA CYS A 80 6.59 -5.52 -14.67
C CYS A 80 6.07 -4.12 -14.34
N TRP A 81 6.83 -3.40 -13.52
CA TRP A 81 6.65 -1.99 -13.25
C TRP A 81 7.98 -1.24 -13.39
N TYR A 82 7.91 0.06 -13.60
CA TYR A 82 9.07 0.94 -13.69
C TYR A 82 8.69 2.36 -13.30
N PHE A 83 9.69 3.20 -13.04
CA PHE A 83 9.46 4.63 -12.90
C PHE A 83 9.48 5.29 -14.27
N TRP A 84 8.54 6.21 -14.50
CA TRP A 84 8.40 6.96 -15.74
C TRP A 84 9.71 7.67 -16.17
N ASP A 85 10.46 8.21 -15.19
CA ASP A 85 11.74 8.89 -15.42
C ASP A 85 12.91 7.95 -15.75
N ASN A 86 12.74 6.63 -15.58
CA ASN A 86 13.73 5.63 -15.95
C ASN A 86 13.07 4.33 -16.47
N PRO A 87 12.53 4.33 -17.71
CA PRO A 87 11.81 3.18 -18.27
C PRO A 87 12.72 1.99 -18.60
N THR A 88 14.05 2.18 -18.56
CA THR A 88 15.02 1.10 -18.82
C THR A 88 15.18 0.17 -17.62
N ARG A 89 15.01 0.69 -16.41
CA ARG A 89 15.08 -0.11 -15.17
C ARG A 89 13.68 -0.61 -14.81
N LYS A 90 13.41 -1.86 -15.16
CA LYS A 90 12.14 -2.54 -14.90
C LYS A 90 12.27 -3.51 -13.73
N TYR A 91 11.20 -3.61 -12.96
CA TYR A 91 11.07 -4.51 -11.83
C TYR A 91 9.93 -5.50 -12.11
N PRO A 92 10.15 -6.81 -11.93
CA PRO A 92 9.08 -7.79 -12.10
C PRO A 92 7.97 -7.57 -11.06
N PHE A 93 6.73 -7.92 -11.40
CA PHE A 93 5.72 -8.17 -10.39
C PHE A 93 6.09 -9.41 -9.60
N ASP A 94 5.84 -9.39 -8.29
CA ASP A 94 5.93 -10.59 -7.48
C ASP A 94 4.78 -11.53 -7.85
N GLU A 95 5.10 -12.69 -8.41
CA GLU A 95 4.09 -13.66 -8.90
C GLU A 95 3.43 -14.47 -7.77
N GLU A 96 3.93 -14.41 -6.53
CA GLU A 96 3.28 -15.07 -5.40
C GLU A 96 3.69 -14.49 -4.04
N TRP A 97 2.73 -14.42 -3.12
CA TRP A 97 2.92 -13.93 -1.76
C TRP A 97 3.50 -15.05 -0.88
N ASP A 98 4.78 -15.37 -1.02
CA ASP A 98 5.43 -16.30 -0.09
C ASP A 98 5.71 -15.61 1.26
N ILE A 99 4.79 -15.83 2.21
CA ILE A 99 4.88 -15.33 3.58
C ILE A 99 6.19 -15.77 4.27
N SER A 100 6.78 -16.90 3.84
CA SER A 100 8.03 -17.41 4.42
C SER A 100 9.24 -16.52 4.10
N SER A 101 9.19 -15.79 2.98
CA SER A 101 10.27 -14.91 2.54
C SER A 101 10.30 -13.57 3.30
N ILE A 102 9.15 -13.13 3.86
CA ILE A 102 9.07 -11.89 4.67
C ILE A 102 9.66 -12.11 6.07
N ALA A 103 9.44 -13.28 6.66
CA ALA A 103 9.97 -13.63 7.98
C ALA A 103 11.50 -13.68 8.02
N LYS A 104 12.16 -14.01 6.89
CA LYS A 104 13.63 -14.02 6.77
C LYS A 104 14.26 -12.63 6.68
N LYS A 105 13.48 -11.59 6.34
CA LYS A 105 14.00 -10.22 6.10
C LYS A 105 13.84 -9.29 7.30
N MET A 106 13.20 -9.74 8.39
CA MET A 106 13.23 -9.00 9.66
C MET A 106 14.58 -9.28 10.34
N PRO A 107 15.42 -8.27 10.62
CA PRO A 107 16.59 -8.50 11.45
C PRO A 107 16.13 -9.03 12.80
N SER A 108 16.70 -10.16 13.21
CA SER A 108 16.56 -10.66 14.57
C SER A 108 17.04 -9.56 15.51
N SER A 109 16.11 -8.97 16.26
CA SER A 109 16.43 -8.14 17.41
C SER A 109 17.26 -8.99 18.35
N THR A 110 18.57 -8.81 18.31
CA THR A 110 19.49 -9.38 19.29
C THR A 110 19.43 -8.44 20.50
N CYS A 111 19.31 -9.04 21.69
CA CYS A 111 19.18 -8.38 22.98
C CYS A 111 20.24 -7.32 23.25
#